data_AF-A0A930MZZ7-F1
#
_entry.id   AF-A0A930MZZ7-F1
#
_cell.length_a   1.000
_cell.length_b   1.000
_cell.length_c   1.000
_cell.angle_alpha   90.00
_cell.angle_beta   90.00
_cell.angle_gamma   90.00
#
_symmetry.space_group_name_H-M   'P 1'
#
loop_
_entity.id
_entity.type
_entity.pdbx_description
1 polymer ?
#
loop_
_entity_poly.entity_id
_entity_poly.type
_entity_poly.pdbx_seq_one_letter_code
_entity_poly.pdbx_strand_id
1 'polypeptide(L)'
;MTRNKIIGGVLAAAFLGLVLWTVFSVPKPPEQTDAQQGPRIMSYEDNTLHEEQDGRTVWTLTAQNMSVDIDTQDTTMKGIEGTFYSEDGNTLSLKADTGHM
;
A
#
# COMPACT_ATOMS: atom_id res chain seq x y z
N MET A 1 56.84 -24.01 -22.55
CA MET A 1 56.41 -22.91 -21.65
C MET A 1 55.42 -21.94 -22.29
N THR A 2 55.51 -21.67 -23.60
CA THR A 2 54.66 -20.73 -24.34
C THR A 2 53.18 -21.16 -24.48
N ARG A 3 52.91 -22.45 -24.69
CA ARG A 3 51.52 -22.96 -24.85
C ARG A 3 50.63 -22.76 -23.61
N ASN A 4 51.15 -22.98 -22.41
CA ASN A 4 50.39 -22.77 -21.17
C ASN A 4 50.17 -21.28 -20.87
N LYS A 5 51.09 -20.40 -21.28
CA LYS A 5 50.90 -18.94 -21.19
C LYS A 5 49.82 -18.44 -22.15
N ILE A 6 49.74 -19.02 -23.35
CA ILE A 6 48.69 -18.71 -24.33
C ILE A 6 47.33 -19.21 -23.82
N ILE A 7 47.24 -20.45 -23.32
CA ILE A 7 46.00 -21.01 -22.77
C ILE A 7 45.52 -20.19 -21.56
N GLY A 8 46.44 -19.81 -20.66
CA GLY A 8 46.11 -18.93 -19.53
C GLY A 8 45.62 -17.55 -19.97
N GLY A 9 46.22 -16.97 -21.01
CA GLY A 9 45.77 -15.69 -21.56
C GLY A 9 44.37 -15.75 -22.19
N VAL A 10 44.06 -16.83 -22.91
CA VAL A 10 42.72 -17.02 -23.51
C VAL A 10 41.65 -17.23 -22.43
N LEU A 11 41.95 -18.02 -21.39
CA LEU A 11 41.02 -18.22 -20.27
C LEU A 11 40.74 -16.91 -19.52
N ALA A 12 41.77 -16.10 -19.27
CA ALA A 12 41.60 -14.79 -18.64
C ALA A 12 40.74 -13.85 -19.50
N ALA A 13 40.94 -13.83 -20.81
CA ALA A 13 40.15 -13.02 -21.73
C ALA A 13 38.68 -13.48 -21.80
N ALA A 14 38.44 -14.79 -21.85
CA ALA A 14 37.09 -15.36 -21.84
C ALA A 14 36.36 -15.04 -20.52
N PHE A 15 37.05 -15.14 -19.39
CA PHE A 15 36.50 -14.80 -18.08
C PHE A 15 36.14 -13.30 -18.00
N LEU A 16 37.02 -12.41 -18.44
CA LEU A 16 36.74 -10.98 -18.50
C LEU A 16 35.55 -10.66 -19.42
N GLY A 17 35.45 -11.35 -20.57
CA GLY A 17 34.31 -11.23 -21.47
C GLY A 17 32.99 -11.63 -20.81
N LEU A 18 32.98 -12.72 -20.04
CA LEU A 18 31.80 -13.16 -19.28
C LEU A 18 31.42 -12.15 -18.21
N VAL A 19 32.39 -11.62 -17.44
CA VAL A 19 32.12 -10.60 -16.41
C VAL A 19 31.48 -9.36 -17.03
N LEU A 20 32.06 -8.84 -18.13
CA LEU A 20 31.50 -7.68 -18.82
C LEU A 20 30.09 -7.99 -19.37
N TRP A 21 29.91 -9.15 -19.99
CA TRP A 21 28.60 -9.57 -20.48
C TRP A 21 27.56 -9.63 -19.35
N THR A 22 27.90 -10.15 -18.18
CA THR A 22 26.97 -10.19 -17.04
C THR A 22 26.59 -8.78 -16.55
N VAL A 23 27.54 -7.84 -16.48
CA VAL A 23 27.26 -6.47 -16.02
C VAL A 23 26.40 -5.70 -17.02
N PHE A 24 26.67 -5.85 -18.33
CA PHE A 24 25.95 -5.12 -19.38
C PHE A 24 24.62 -5.76 -19.79
N SER A 25 24.42 -7.05 -19.50
CA SER A 25 23.16 -7.75 -19.82
C SER A 25 22.08 -7.58 -18.77
N VAL A 26 22.39 -7.03 -17.59
CA VAL A 26 21.38 -6.64 -16.60
C VAL A 26 20.58 -5.47 -17.18
N PRO A 27 19.27 -5.63 -17.45
CA PRO A 27 18.43 -4.53 -17.83
C PRO A 27 18.48 -3.47 -16.73
N LYS A 28 18.65 -2.21 -17.11
CA LYS A 28 18.55 -1.12 -16.14
C LYS A 28 17.20 -1.27 -15.42
N PRO A 29 17.17 -1.24 -14.07
CA PRO A 29 15.91 -1.14 -13.35
C PRO A 29 15.09 -0.01 -13.98
N PRO A 30 13.77 -0.18 -14.15
CA PRO A 30 12.94 0.93 -14.58
C PRO A 30 13.26 2.13 -13.68
N GLU A 31 13.46 3.30 -14.29
CA GLU A 31 13.60 4.54 -13.50
C GLU A 31 12.38 4.61 -12.59
N GLN A 32 12.61 4.43 -11.29
CA GLN A 32 11.58 4.66 -10.30
C GLN A 32 11.34 6.17 -10.28
N THR A 33 10.41 6.61 -11.10
CA THR A 33 9.72 7.89 -10.95
C THR A 33 8.78 7.81 -9.74
N ASP A 34 9.25 7.23 -8.62
CA ASP A 34 8.49 7.03 -7.38
C ASP A 34 8.63 8.25 -6.46
N ALA A 35 8.92 9.42 -7.01
CA ALA A 35 8.30 10.60 -6.45
C ALA A 35 6.83 10.53 -6.91
N GLN A 36 5.99 9.80 -6.19
CA GLN A 36 4.54 9.98 -6.26
C GLN A 36 4.26 11.44 -5.92
N GLN A 37 4.28 12.29 -6.93
CA GLN A 37 3.97 13.71 -6.84
C GLN A 37 2.45 13.84 -6.79
N GLY A 38 1.86 13.50 -5.65
CA GLY A 38 0.43 13.59 -5.41
C GLY A 38 0.06 12.99 -4.06
N PRO A 39 -1.07 13.41 -3.47
CA PRO A 39 -1.52 12.91 -2.17
C PRO A 39 -1.65 11.39 -2.21
N ARG A 40 -1.05 10.72 -1.22
CA ARG A 40 -1.13 9.26 -1.14
C ARG A 40 -2.45 8.84 -0.50
N ILE A 41 -3.48 8.71 -1.32
CA ILE A 41 -4.82 8.33 -0.84
C ILE A 41 -4.98 6.81 -0.85
N MET A 42 -5.39 6.25 0.28
CA MET A 42 -5.84 4.87 0.40
C MET A 42 -7.36 4.83 0.52
N SER A 43 -8.02 4.15 -0.41
CA SER A 43 -9.49 4.04 -0.46
C SER A 43 -9.96 2.64 -0.07
N TYR A 44 -11.03 2.61 0.71
CA TYR A 44 -11.72 1.41 1.16
C TYR A 44 -13.20 1.55 0.80
N GLU A 45 -13.79 0.49 0.25
CA GLU A 45 -15.21 0.46 -0.13
C GLU A 45 -15.98 -0.50 0.78
N ASP A 46 -17.25 -0.17 1.04
CA ASP A 46 -18.21 -0.99 1.76
C ASP A 46 -17.73 -1.48 3.15
N ASN A 47 -17.09 -0.59 3.90
CA ASN A 47 -16.54 -0.96 5.20
C ASN A 47 -17.55 -0.75 6.32
N THR A 48 -17.64 -1.71 7.24
CA THR A 48 -18.47 -1.62 8.44
C THR A 48 -17.58 -1.67 9.67
N LEU A 49 -17.61 -0.59 10.45
CA LEU A 49 -16.95 -0.45 11.73
C LEU A 49 -17.98 -0.72 12.83
N HIS A 50 -17.57 -1.37 13.90
CA HIS A 50 -18.37 -1.53 15.09
C HIS A 50 -17.46 -1.47 16.31
N GLU A 51 -18.02 -1.05 17.44
CA GLU A 51 -17.33 -1.03 18.71
C GLU A 51 -18.10 -1.87 19.72
N GLU A 52 -17.35 -2.72 20.41
CA GLU A 52 -17.87 -3.54 21.50
C GLU A 52 -17.32 -3.05 22.83
N GLN A 53 -18.22 -2.88 23.79
CA GLN A 53 -17.90 -2.57 25.18
C GLN A 53 -18.62 -3.58 26.07
N ASP A 54 -17.89 -4.19 27.00
CA ASP A 54 -18.43 -5.18 27.95
C ASP A 54 -19.18 -6.35 27.27
N GLY A 55 -18.75 -6.72 26.06
CA GLY A 55 -19.36 -7.80 25.24
C GLY A 55 -20.65 -7.40 24.54
N ARG A 56 -20.99 -6.10 24.50
CA ARG A 56 -22.15 -5.54 23.78
C ARG A 56 -21.68 -4.53 22.74
N THR A 57 -22.22 -4.61 21.53
CA THR A 57 -22.02 -3.57 20.51
C THR A 57 -22.66 -2.26 20.96
N VAL A 58 -21.86 -1.20 21.06
CA VAL A 58 -22.32 0.14 21.47
C VAL A 58 -22.65 1.04 20.26
N TRP A 59 -21.97 0.81 19.14
CA TRP A 59 -22.34 1.44 17.87
C TRP A 59 -21.82 0.63 16.67
N THR A 60 -22.48 0.81 15.53
CA THR A 60 -22.09 0.29 14.22
C THR A 60 -22.16 1.43 13.21
N LEU A 61 -21.14 1.56 12.36
CA LEU A 61 -21.05 2.57 11.31
C LEU A 61 -20.63 1.91 10.00
N THR A 62 -21.46 2.05 8.97
CA THR A 62 -21.19 1.60 7.61
C THR A 62 -20.95 2.81 6.73
N ALA A 63 -19.89 2.79 5.94
CA ALA A 63 -19.62 3.79 4.91
C ALA A 63 -19.42 3.11 3.57
N GLN A 64 -20.04 3.66 2.52
CA GLN A 64 -19.89 3.15 1.14
C GLN A 64 -18.46 3.37 0.64
N ASN A 65 -17.85 4.50 1.00
CA ASN A 65 -16.47 4.79 0.66
C ASN A 65 -15.78 5.53 1.82
N MET A 66 -14.58 5.09 2.16
CA MET A 66 -13.68 5.76 3.08
C MET A 66 -12.34 5.98 2.37
N SER A 67 -11.83 7.19 2.41
CA SER A 67 -10.53 7.55 1.84
C SER A 67 -9.68 8.21 2.91
N VAL A 68 -8.44 7.76 3.05
CA VAL A 68 -7.45 8.28 4.00
C VAL A 68 -6.29 8.87 3.21
N ASP A 69 -6.02 10.14 3.42
CA ASP A 69 -4.78 10.76 2.97
C ASP A 69 -3.64 10.32 3.91
N ILE A 70 -2.65 9.58 3.42
CA ILE A 70 -1.57 9.04 4.25
C ILE A 70 -0.63 10.16 4.72
N ASP A 71 -0.54 11.25 3.97
CA ASP A 71 0.39 12.35 4.25
C ASP A 71 -0.18 13.27 5.33
N THR A 72 -1.48 13.57 5.28
CA THR A 72 -2.15 14.45 6.27
C THR A 72 -2.90 13.68 7.36
N GLN A 73 -3.18 12.39 7.16
CA GLN A 73 -4.09 11.56 7.96
C GLN A 73 -5.55 12.00 7.89
N ASP A 74 -5.92 12.89 6.97
CA ASP A 74 -7.30 13.31 6.77
C ASP A 74 -8.14 12.14 6.27
N THR A 75 -9.27 11.90 6.95
CA THR A 75 -10.19 10.84 6.58
C THR A 75 -11.48 11.44 6.04
N THR A 76 -11.91 11.00 4.85
CA THR A 76 -13.21 11.34 4.29
C THR A 76 -14.04 10.09 4.09
N MET A 77 -15.31 10.15 4.51
CA MET A 77 -16.28 9.07 4.39
C MET A 77 -17.50 9.55 3.59
N LYS A 78 -18.08 8.68 2.77
CA LYS A 78 -19.29 8.94 1.99
C LYS A 78 -20.35 7.86 2.19
N GLY A 79 -21.62 8.28 2.16
CA GLY A 79 -22.77 7.38 2.32
C GLY A 79 -22.73 6.68 3.67
N ILE A 80 -22.70 7.48 4.74
CA ILE A 80 -22.54 7.02 6.12
C ILE A 80 -23.91 6.64 6.67
N GLU A 81 -24.01 5.42 7.19
CA GLU A 81 -25.14 4.94 7.98
C GLU A 81 -24.62 4.41 9.32
N GLY A 82 -24.99 5.07 10.40
CA GLY A 82 -24.62 4.71 11.76
C GLY A 82 -25.84 4.28 12.58
N THR A 83 -25.63 3.36 13.50
CA THR A 83 -26.59 2.96 14.53
C THR A 83 -25.88 2.95 15.87
N PHE A 84 -26.38 3.75 16.82
CA PHE A 84 -25.87 3.83 18.19
C PHE A 84 -26.87 3.17 19.13
N TYR A 85 -26.36 2.33 20.04
CA TYR A 85 -27.15 1.57 20.99
C TYR A 85 -26.92 2.10 22.40
N SER A 86 -27.95 2.70 22.98
CA SER A 86 -27.91 3.19 24.35
C SER A 86 -28.07 2.06 25.36
N GLU A 87 -27.56 2.24 26.58
CA GLU A 87 -27.68 1.26 27.66
C GLU A 87 -29.14 0.94 28.01
N ASP A 88 -30.00 1.97 27.97
CA ASP A 88 -31.46 1.91 28.20
C ASP A 88 -32.24 1.14 27.12
N GLY A 89 -31.56 0.67 26.06
CA GLY A 89 -32.15 -0.07 24.95
C GLY A 89 -32.65 0.83 23.80
N ASN A 90 -32.53 2.15 23.93
CA ASN A 90 -32.85 3.05 22.83
C ASN A 90 -31.81 2.95 21.71
N THR A 91 -32.26 3.23 20.49
CA THR A 91 -31.41 3.22 19.30
C THR A 91 -31.48 4.57 18.60
N LEU A 92 -30.34 5.12 18.22
CA LEU A 92 -30.23 6.32 17.40
C LEU A 92 -29.62 5.95 16.05
N SER A 93 -30.32 6.28 14.96
CA SER A 93 -29.79 6.11 13.61
C SER A 93 -29.26 7.43 13.09
N LEU A 94 -28.05 7.41 12.54
CA LEU A 94 -27.39 8.53 11.89
C LEU A 94 -27.28 8.22 10.39
N LYS A 95 -27.74 9.13 9.54
CA LYS A 95 -27.47 9.09 8.10
C LYS A 95 -26.83 10.39 7.66
N ALA A 96 -25.71 10.29 6.96
CA ALA A 96 -25.00 11.45 6.43
C ALA A 96 -24.40 11.14 5.06
N ASP A 97 -24.52 12.09 4.14
CA ASP A 97 -23.96 11.93 2.80
C ASP A 97 -22.43 11.95 2.82
N THR A 98 -21.83 12.70 3.73
CA THR A 98 -20.37 12.85 3.87
C THR A 98 -19.97 13.12 5.31
N GLY A 99 -18.80 12.63 5.71
CA GLY A 99 -18.16 12.91 6.99
C GLY A 99 -16.65 13.08 6.84
N HIS A 100 -16.06 13.90 7.70
CA HIS A 100 -14.63 14.20 7.71
C HIS A 100 -14.11 14.02 9.13
N MET A 101 -12.90 13.47 9.28
CA MET A 101 -12.24 13.22 10.55
C MET A 101 -10.77 13.57 10.46
#